data_AF-A0A6H0Y184-F1
#
_entry.id   AF-A0A6H0Y184-F1
#
_cell.length_a   1.000
_cell.length_b   1.000
_cell.length_c   1.000
_cell.angle_alpha   90.00
_cell.angle_beta   90.00
_cell.angle_gamma   90.00
#
_symmetry.space_group_name_H-M   'P 1'
#
loop_
_entity.id
_entity.type
_entity.pdbx_description
1 polymer ?
#
loop_
_entity_poly.entity_id
_entity_poly.type
_entity_poly.pdbx_seq_one_letter_code
_entity_poly.pdbx_strand_id
1 'polypeptide(L)'
;MEEALRSLLCEGGWSPAFVRYNAFHISFSQDGTGKYSSMGDNTAPIMCYGKLSWKMFIPTQESPIEPIGKHKTPMFWVEKPVIVGTFRLEITLSTELPESSPKLFQARNPNIGRFKEAAFLPRLFTVTIEEGNFTSEVWDHDLTRTGLRMTFDQSPFPVQENWERPPPGSDRRAQRDHPSVYPVKVIDEWARWASEQTVFQARYLPKSALRTRAMNDDRIFGYKTGGCVVS
;
A
#
# COMPACT_ATOMS: atom_id res chain seq x y z
N MET A 1 -13.94 1.05 19.70
CA MET A 1 -13.70 1.66 18.38
C MET A 1 -12.23 1.59 18.03
N GLU A 2 -11.33 2.05 18.90
CA GLU A 2 -9.88 1.92 18.72
C GLU A 2 -9.42 0.49 18.45
N GLU A 3 -9.82 -0.44 19.31
CA GLU A 3 -9.45 -1.84 19.18
C GLU A 3 -9.93 -2.46 17.86
N ALA A 4 -11.12 -2.07 17.38
CA ALA A 4 -11.66 -2.55 16.11
C ALA A 4 -10.86 -2.01 14.91
N LEU A 5 -10.55 -0.70 14.88
CA LEU A 5 -9.72 -0.10 13.82
C LEU A 5 -8.28 -0.64 13.84
N ARG A 6 -7.74 -0.84 15.04
CA ARG A 6 -6.43 -1.48 15.23
C ARG A 6 -6.43 -2.92 14.72
N SER A 7 -7.48 -3.69 15.01
CA SER A 7 -7.65 -5.06 14.51
C SER A 7 -7.70 -5.08 12.98
N LEU A 8 -8.49 -4.20 12.36
CA LEU A 8 -8.57 -4.07 10.90
C LEU A 8 -7.23 -3.69 10.26
N LEU A 9 -6.52 -2.72 10.84
CA LEU A 9 -5.19 -2.32 10.38
C LEU A 9 -4.21 -3.50 10.38
N CYS A 10 -4.33 -4.42 11.35
CA CYS A 10 -3.47 -5.58 11.51
C CYS A 10 -4.02 -6.87 10.88
N GLU A 11 -5.15 -6.83 10.15
CA GLU A 11 -5.84 -8.03 9.65
C GLU A 11 -5.05 -8.77 8.55
N GLY A 12 -4.07 -8.10 7.95
CA GLY A 12 -3.15 -8.75 7.02
C GLY A 12 -2.28 -7.78 6.25
N GLY A 13 -1.69 -8.30 5.18
CA GLY A 13 -0.90 -7.53 4.23
C GLY A 13 -1.75 -6.57 3.41
N TRP A 14 -1.37 -5.30 3.40
CA TRP A 14 -1.98 -4.27 2.56
C TRP A 14 -1.19 -4.13 1.27
N SER A 15 -1.86 -4.36 0.15
CA SER A 15 -1.29 -4.22 -1.19
C SER A 15 -1.92 -3.02 -1.90
N PRO A 16 -1.20 -2.29 -2.76
CA PRO A 16 -1.78 -1.19 -3.51
C PRO A 16 -2.95 -1.65 -4.36
N ALA A 17 -3.92 -0.75 -4.54
CA ALA A 17 -5.09 -1.01 -5.37
C ALA A 17 -4.77 -1.16 -6.88
N PHE A 18 -3.59 -0.69 -7.33
CA PHE A 18 -3.29 -0.47 -8.75
C PHE A 18 -1.85 -0.86 -9.14
N VAL A 19 -1.51 -2.14 -9.28
CA VAL A 19 -0.22 -2.49 -9.92
C VAL A 19 -0.24 -3.81 -10.68
N ARG A 20 0.38 -3.79 -11.88
CA ARG A 20 0.63 -4.95 -12.77
C ARG A 20 1.57 -6.01 -12.21
N TYR A 21 2.28 -5.72 -11.12
CA TYR A 21 3.22 -6.61 -10.45
C TYR A 21 3.30 -6.13 -9.01
N ASN A 22 3.34 -7.04 -8.02
CA ASN A 22 3.28 -6.77 -6.57
C ASN A 22 4.38 -5.82 -6.08
N ALA A 23 4.27 -4.52 -6.37
CA ALA A 23 5.41 -3.61 -6.29
C ALA A 23 5.54 -2.92 -4.94
N PHE A 24 4.48 -2.83 -4.13
CA PHE A 24 4.51 -2.22 -2.81
C PHE A 24 3.66 -3.06 -1.87
N HIS A 25 4.05 -3.14 -0.60
CA HIS A 25 3.30 -3.85 0.41
C HIS A 25 3.64 -3.27 1.78
N ILE A 26 2.62 -3.11 2.62
CA ILE A 26 2.77 -2.66 4.00
C ILE A 26 1.93 -3.54 4.91
N SER A 27 2.45 -3.90 6.08
CA SER A 27 1.74 -4.71 7.06
C SER A 27 1.99 -4.20 8.45
N PHE A 28 0.98 -4.30 9.30
CA PHE A 28 1.00 -3.84 10.68
C PHE A 28 0.73 -5.01 11.63
N SER A 29 1.48 -5.05 12.73
CA SER A 29 1.38 -6.02 13.81
C SER A 29 0.84 -5.33 15.07
N GLN A 30 0.06 -6.07 15.87
CA GLN A 30 -0.62 -5.55 17.07
C GLN A 30 0.32 -4.87 18.09
N ASP A 31 1.58 -5.29 18.14
CA ASP A 31 2.63 -4.78 19.03
C ASP A 31 3.19 -3.40 18.61
N GLY A 32 2.64 -2.77 17.57
CA GLY A 32 3.13 -1.49 17.07
C GLY A 32 4.30 -1.63 16.09
N THR A 33 4.61 -2.84 15.63
CA THR A 33 5.61 -3.09 14.59
C THR A 33 4.96 -3.40 13.24
N GLY A 34 5.75 -3.48 12.19
CA GLY A 34 5.26 -3.85 10.88
C GLY A 34 6.40 -4.09 9.90
N LYS A 35 6.02 -4.26 8.63
CA LYS A 35 6.96 -4.42 7.53
C LYS A 35 6.49 -3.58 6.36
N TYR A 36 7.45 -3.01 5.64
CA TYR A 36 7.22 -2.43 4.33
C TYR A 36 8.15 -3.11 3.34
N SER A 37 7.68 -3.27 2.13
CA SER A 37 8.47 -3.85 1.07
C SER A 37 8.01 -3.35 -0.25
N SER A 38 8.94 -3.39 -1.19
CA SER A 38 8.65 -2.92 -2.50
C SER A 38 9.52 -3.57 -3.54
N MET A 39 8.85 -4.23 -4.49
CA MET A 39 9.47 -5.02 -5.53
C MET A 39 9.41 -4.25 -6.84
N GLY A 40 10.47 -4.36 -7.64
CA GLY A 40 10.34 -4.06 -9.06
C GLY A 40 9.52 -5.15 -9.75
N ASP A 41 9.25 -4.97 -11.05
CA ASP A 41 8.70 -6.06 -11.86
C ASP A 41 9.69 -7.25 -11.94
N ASN A 42 9.31 -8.34 -12.61
CA ASN A 42 10.12 -9.56 -12.75
C ASN A 42 11.56 -9.32 -13.30
N THR A 43 11.90 -8.11 -13.74
CA THR A 43 13.23 -7.71 -14.20
C THR A 43 13.97 -6.74 -13.25
N ALA A 44 13.29 -6.17 -12.26
CA ALA A 44 13.85 -5.19 -11.33
C ALA A 44 13.88 -5.74 -9.88
N PRO A 45 15.08 -5.84 -9.24
CA PRO A 45 15.19 -6.31 -7.86
C PRO A 45 14.47 -5.40 -6.85
N ILE A 46 14.24 -5.93 -5.65
CA ILE A 46 13.58 -5.24 -4.53
C ILE A 46 14.23 -3.87 -4.24
N MET A 47 13.39 -2.83 -4.30
CA MET A 47 13.80 -1.43 -4.21
C MET A 47 13.88 -0.96 -2.77
N CYS A 48 12.97 -1.42 -1.90
CA CYS A 48 13.09 -1.26 -0.46
C CYS A 48 12.44 -2.42 0.29
N TYR A 49 12.96 -2.71 1.48
CA TYR A 49 12.44 -3.76 2.36
C TYR A 49 12.91 -3.49 3.78
N GLY A 50 12.00 -3.44 4.75
CA GLY A 50 12.42 -3.18 6.12
C GLY A 50 11.31 -3.33 7.14
N LYS A 51 11.69 -3.15 8.40
CA LYS A 51 10.75 -3.02 9.51
C LYS A 51 10.17 -1.60 9.53
N LEU A 52 8.97 -1.47 10.08
CA LEU A 52 8.45 -0.19 10.53
C LEU A 52 7.96 -0.30 11.98
N SER A 53 7.89 0.83 12.66
CA SER A 53 7.10 0.99 13.88
C SER A 53 5.96 1.95 13.62
N TRP A 54 4.87 1.81 14.39
CA TRP A 54 3.69 2.64 14.20
C TRP A 54 2.95 2.89 15.51
N LYS A 55 2.22 4.02 15.54
CA LYS A 55 1.31 4.39 16.63
C LYS A 55 0.02 4.97 16.05
N MET A 56 -1.11 4.50 16.55
CA MET A 56 -2.42 5.01 16.18
C MET A 56 -2.87 6.06 17.19
N PHE A 57 -3.43 7.16 16.69
CA PHE A 57 -4.09 8.17 17.49
C PHE A 57 -5.50 8.38 16.94
N ILE A 58 -6.49 8.21 17.80
CA ILE A 58 -7.88 8.44 17.43
C ILE A 58 -8.26 9.84 17.89
N PRO A 59 -8.72 10.72 16.97
CA PRO A 59 -9.23 12.01 17.37
C PRO A 59 -10.35 11.82 18.39
N THR A 60 -10.26 12.51 19.52
CA THR A 60 -11.25 12.44 20.61
C THR A 60 -12.58 13.13 20.24
N GLN A 61 -12.73 13.60 19.00
CA GLN A 61 -13.85 14.45 18.60
C GLN A 61 -14.99 13.65 17.96
N GLU A 62 -16.15 13.76 18.60
CA GLU A 62 -17.47 13.29 18.19
C GLU A 62 -17.84 13.84 16.80
N SER A 63 -17.55 13.10 15.75
CA SER A 63 -18.31 13.20 14.50
C SER A 63 -19.18 11.95 14.41
N PRO A 64 -20.44 12.05 13.92
CA PRO A 64 -21.37 10.94 13.94
C PRO A 64 -20.84 9.84 13.01
N ILE A 65 -20.18 8.85 13.61
CA ILE A 65 -20.02 7.55 12.99
C ILE A 65 -21.41 6.95 13.08
N GLU A 66 -22.09 6.83 11.94
CA GLU A 66 -23.32 6.04 11.89
C GLU A 66 -23.04 4.69 12.54
N PRO A 67 -23.91 4.25 13.46
CA PRO A 67 -23.63 3.11 14.29
C PRO A 67 -23.28 1.92 13.41
N ILE A 68 -22.27 1.16 13.82
CA ILE A 68 -22.06 -0.23 13.41
C ILE A 68 -23.37 -0.95 13.74
N GLY A 69 -24.31 -0.90 12.80
CA GLY A 69 -25.55 -1.63 12.86
C GLY A 69 -25.15 -3.09 12.91
N LYS A 70 -25.61 -3.79 13.93
CA LYS A 70 -25.60 -5.25 14.00
C LYS A 70 -26.42 -5.79 12.82
N HIS A 71 -25.89 -5.72 11.60
CA HIS A 71 -26.53 -6.29 10.44
C HIS A 71 -26.18 -7.76 10.40
N LYS A 72 -27.12 -8.54 10.95
CA LYS A 72 -27.46 -9.86 10.44
C LYS A 72 -27.48 -9.75 8.90
N THR A 73 -26.61 -10.51 8.24
CA THR A 73 -26.44 -10.62 6.78
C THR A 73 -27.75 -10.92 6.04
N PRO A 74 -27.81 -10.91 4.69
CA PRO A 74 -27.01 -10.16 3.68
C PRO A 74 -27.92 -9.60 2.56
N MET A 75 -27.88 -8.32 2.17
CA MET A 75 -28.55 -7.92 0.91
C MET A 75 -28.20 -6.49 0.46
N PHE A 76 -27.73 -6.40 -0.78
CA PHE A 76 -27.49 -5.18 -1.57
C PHE A 76 -26.39 -4.27 -1.02
N TRP A 77 -25.18 -4.45 -1.54
CA TRP A 77 -24.10 -3.48 -1.38
C TRP A 77 -24.62 -2.08 -1.73
N VAL A 78 -24.61 -1.19 -0.73
CA VAL A 78 -24.84 0.25 -0.89
C VAL A 78 -23.97 0.74 -2.05
N GLU A 79 -24.46 1.64 -2.90
CA GLU A 79 -23.73 2.15 -4.08
C GLU A 79 -22.35 2.78 -3.74
N LYS A 80 -22.05 2.96 -2.46
CA LYS A 80 -20.82 3.59 -1.95
C LYS A 80 -20.18 2.72 -0.86
N PRO A 81 -18.84 2.68 -0.78
CA PRO A 81 -18.11 2.11 0.34
C PRO A 81 -18.53 2.73 1.68
N VAL A 82 -18.50 1.93 2.74
CA VAL A 82 -18.80 2.37 4.10
C VAL A 82 -17.50 2.75 4.80
N ILE A 83 -17.40 3.98 5.29
CA ILE A 83 -16.27 4.41 6.11
C ILE A 83 -16.36 3.71 7.47
N VAL A 84 -15.38 2.87 7.77
CA VAL A 84 -15.27 2.19 9.08
C VAL A 84 -14.65 3.12 10.12
N GLY A 85 -13.73 3.98 9.70
CA GLY A 85 -13.21 5.05 10.52
C GLY A 85 -12.04 5.80 9.91
N THR A 86 -11.76 6.95 10.51
CA THR A 86 -10.62 7.82 10.17
C THR A 86 -9.81 8.08 11.43
N PHE A 87 -8.49 7.94 11.33
CA PHE A 87 -7.56 8.09 12.45
C PHE A 87 -6.21 8.66 11.99
N ARG A 88 -5.38 9.05 12.95
CA ARG A 88 -4.00 9.46 12.69
C ARG A 88 -3.08 8.27 12.93
N LEU A 89 -2.11 8.08 12.05
CA LEU A 89 -1.13 7.00 12.15
C LEU A 89 0.26 7.60 12.05
N GLU A 90 1.09 7.47 13.09
CA GLU A 90 2.53 7.74 13.01
C GLU A 90 3.21 6.48 12.51
N ILE A 91 4.02 6.59 11.46
CA ILE A 91 4.85 5.49 10.95
C ILE A 91 6.31 5.96 10.96
N THR A 92 7.19 5.09 11.44
CA THR A 92 8.64 5.27 11.35
C THR A 92 9.22 4.08 10.60
N LEU A 93 9.86 4.34 9.46
CA LEU A 93 10.54 3.29 8.70
C LEU A 93 11.91 3.01 9.34
N SER A 94 12.37 1.77 9.25
CA SER A 94 13.71 1.39 9.71
C SER A 94 14.58 0.94 8.54
N THR A 95 15.89 1.13 8.69
CA THR A 95 16.90 0.49 7.86
C THR A 95 17.05 -0.99 8.21
N GLU A 96 16.62 -1.42 9.40
CA GLU A 96 16.70 -2.81 9.83
C GLU A 96 15.81 -3.73 9.00
N LEU A 97 16.36 -4.91 8.74
CA LEU A 97 15.66 -5.98 8.06
C LEU A 97 14.97 -6.90 9.08
N PRO A 98 13.73 -7.34 8.81
CA PRO A 98 13.12 -8.47 9.51
C PRO A 98 14.05 -9.70 9.55
N GLU A 99 14.06 -10.47 10.63
CA GLU A 99 14.86 -11.72 10.69
C GLU A 99 14.46 -12.69 9.58
N SER A 100 13.18 -12.69 9.21
CA SER A 100 12.59 -13.46 8.11
C SER A 100 13.01 -12.97 6.71
N SER A 101 13.93 -12.03 6.59
CA SER A 101 14.31 -11.47 5.30
C SER A 101 15.00 -12.50 4.42
N PRO A 102 14.76 -12.49 3.09
CA PRO A 102 15.56 -13.25 2.15
C PRO A 102 17.06 -13.09 2.40
N LYS A 103 17.83 -14.19 2.29
CA LYS A 103 19.30 -14.20 2.46
C LYS A 103 20.00 -13.13 1.60
N LEU A 104 19.45 -12.84 0.43
CA LEU A 104 19.93 -11.78 -0.46
C LEU A 104 19.93 -10.41 0.22
N PHE A 105 18.89 -10.07 1.01
CA PHE A 105 18.83 -8.80 1.73
C PHE A 105 19.72 -8.78 2.96
N GLN A 106 19.88 -9.92 3.62
CA GLN A 106 20.84 -10.04 4.71
C GLN A 106 22.27 -9.82 4.22
N ALA A 107 22.62 -10.36 3.04
CA ALA A 107 23.91 -10.13 2.39
C ALA A 107 24.05 -8.68 1.89
N ARG A 108 22.94 -8.05 1.49
CA ARG A 108 22.92 -6.68 1.02
C ARG A 108 21.60 -5.98 1.31
N ASN A 109 21.62 -5.13 2.32
CA ASN A 109 20.44 -4.39 2.72
C ASN A 109 20.02 -3.39 1.62
N PRO A 110 18.80 -3.52 1.06
CA PRO A 110 18.32 -2.65 -0.02
C PRO A 110 18.13 -1.20 0.43
N ASN A 111 18.06 -0.89 1.72
CA ASN A 111 17.83 0.47 2.20
C ASN A 111 19.14 1.25 2.37
N ILE A 112 20.27 0.57 2.59
CA ILE A 112 21.56 1.21 2.87
C ILE A 112 22.08 1.90 1.61
N GLY A 113 22.38 3.20 1.72
CA GLY A 113 22.89 4.03 0.63
C GLY A 113 21.86 4.39 -0.45
N ARG A 114 20.57 4.08 -0.24
CA ARG A 114 19.47 4.46 -1.14
C ARG A 114 18.59 5.58 -0.62
N PHE A 115 18.59 5.79 0.69
CA PHE A 115 17.73 6.75 1.34
C PHE A 115 18.53 7.69 2.23
N LYS A 116 18.13 8.96 2.23
CA LYS A 116 18.57 9.96 3.20
C LYS A 116 17.99 9.62 4.57
N GLU A 117 18.62 10.12 5.64
CA GLU A 117 18.14 9.95 7.02
C GLU A 117 16.70 10.45 7.20
N ALA A 118 16.29 11.47 6.44
CA ALA A 118 14.93 12.00 6.42
C ALA A 118 13.85 10.96 6.06
N ALA A 119 14.19 9.88 5.34
CA ALA A 119 13.28 8.79 5.02
C ALA A 119 12.84 7.97 6.26
N PHE A 120 13.66 8.00 7.33
CA PHE A 120 13.49 7.20 8.53
C PHE A 120 12.97 8.01 9.72
N LEU A 121 12.66 9.30 9.51
CA LEU A 121 12.01 10.11 10.52
C LEU A 121 10.53 9.69 10.68
N PRO A 122 9.97 9.77 11.89
CA PRO A 122 8.54 9.54 12.10
C PRO A 122 7.70 10.49 11.25
N ARG A 123 6.71 9.93 10.53
CA ARG A 123 5.76 10.68 9.71
C ARG A 123 4.36 10.40 10.19
N LEU A 124 3.53 11.44 10.21
CA LEU A 124 2.16 11.37 10.71
C LEU A 124 1.18 11.51 9.55
N PHE A 125 0.29 10.53 9.45
CA PHE A 125 -0.66 10.35 8.36
C PHE A 125 -2.09 10.46 8.86
N THR A 126 -2.98 10.90 7.98
CA THR A 126 -4.43 10.74 8.14
C THR A 126 -4.85 9.53 7.34
N VAL A 127 -5.39 8.52 8.01
CA VAL A 127 -5.75 7.23 7.41
C VAL A 127 -7.25 7.03 7.52
N THR A 128 -7.86 6.59 6.42
CA THR A 128 -9.27 6.18 6.38
C THR A 128 -9.36 4.72 5.96
N ILE A 129 -10.12 3.93 6.71
CA ILE A 129 -10.47 2.54 6.35
C ILE A 129 -11.92 2.50 5.92
N GLU A 130 -12.16 1.88 4.78
CA GLU A 130 -13.48 1.64 4.20
C GLU A 130 -13.72 0.15 4.01
N GLU A 131 -14.97 -0.27 4.18
CA GLU A 131 -15.45 -1.60 3.86
C GLU A 131 -16.32 -1.55 2.60
N GLY A 132 -16.13 -2.51 1.71
CA GLY A 132 -16.80 -2.53 0.42
C GLY A 132 -16.47 -3.75 -0.44
N ASN A 133 -16.79 -3.66 -1.72
CA ASN A 133 -16.45 -4.66 -2.73
C ASN A 133 -15.57 -4.02 -3.80
N PHE A 134 -14.26 -4.00 -3.57
CA PHE A 134 -13.30 -3.31 -4.43
C PHE A 134 -12.69 -4.27 -5.45
N THR A 135 -12.47 -3.78 -6.68
CA THR A 135 -11.63 -4.48 -7.66
C THR A 135 -10.15 -4.24 -7.34
N SER A 136 -9.35 -5.30 -7.48
CA SER A 136 -7.94 -5.14 -7.82
C SER A 136 -7.85 -5.09 -9.34
N GLU A 137 -7.54 -3.95 -9.95
CA GLU A 137 -7.15 -3.94 -11.37
C GLU A 137 -5.64 -4.27 -11.45
N VAL A 138 -5.06 -4.87 -12.49
CA VAL A 138 -5.30 -4.73 -13.93
C VAL A 138 -4.78 -6.02 -14.61
N TRP A 139 -5.52 -6.58 -15.58
CA TRP A 139 -5.12 -7.64 -16.54
C TRP A 139 -5.25 -9.12 -16.16
N ASP A 140 -5.55 -9.49 -14.91
CA ASP A 140 -5.71 -10.91 -14.60
C ASP A 140 -7.12 -11.40 -14.94
N HIS A 141 -7.21 -12.56 -15.59
CA HIS A 141 -8.47 -13.20 -15.95
C HIS A 141 -9.29 -13.62 -14.72
N ASP A 142 -8.67 -13.59 -13.54
CA ASP A 142 -9.31 -13.71 -12.24
C ASP A 142 -9.48 -12.33 -11.61
N LEU A 143 -10.64 -11.72 -11.82
CA LEU A 143 -11.09 -10.52 -11.10
C LEU A 143 -11.07 -10.81 -9.60
N THR A 144 -9.98 -10.50 -8.87
CA THR A 144 -10.01 -10.62 -7.42
C THR A 144 -10.75 -9.44 -6.81
N ARG A 145 -11.41 -9.68 -5.68
CA ARG A 145 -12.16 -8.68 -4.93
C ARG A 145 -11.60 -8.57 -3.53
N THR A 146 -11.58 -7.36 -3.01
CA THR A 146 -11.12 -7.06 -1.65
C THR A 146 -12.23 -6.38 -0.87
N GLY A 147 -12.28 -6.70 0.43
CA GLY A 147 -13.31 -6.23 1.35
C GLY A 147 -12.95 -4.91 2.02
N LEU A 148 -11.65 -4.59 2.07
CA LEU A 148 -11.13 -3.41 2.73
C LEU A 148 -10.33 -2.53 1.78
N ARG A 149 -10.47 -1.22 1.98
CA ARG A 149 -9.60 -0.21 1.40
C ARG A 149 -9.07 0.71 2.50
N MET A 150 -7.76 0.93 2.50
CA MET A 150 -7.08 1.88 3.34
C MET A 150 -6.50 3.01 2.48
N THR A 151 -6.80 4.25 2.83
CA THR A 151 -6.32 5.44 2.12
C THR A 151 -5.53 6.33 3.06
N PHE A 152 -4.32 6.70 2.65
CA PHE A 152 -3.49 7.71 3.29
C PHE A 152 -3.70 9.08 2.62
N ASP A 153 -3.54 10.16 3.37
CA ASP A 153 -3.47 11.53 2.84
C ASP A 153 -2.20 11.80 2.01
N GLN A 154 -1.13 11.03 2.26
CA GLN A 154 0.14 11.06 1.54
C GLN A 154 0.80 9.67 1.56
N SER A 155 1.69 9.36 0.63
CA SER A 155 2.29 8.02 0.55
C SER A 155 3.08 7.67 1.83
N PRO A 156 2.89 6.46 2.40
CA PRO A 156 3.67 5.98 3.53
C PRO A 156 5.10 5.58 3.15
N PHE A 157 5.44 5.56 1.85
CA PHE A 157 6.79 5.27 1.37
C PHE A 157 7.65 6.54 1.29
N PRO A 158 8.99 6.41 1.19
CA PRO A 158 9.88 7.55 1.01
C PRO A 158 9.55 8.35 -0.26
N VAL A 159 9.27 9.65 -0.09
CA VAL A 159 9.08 10.61 -1.19
C VAL A 159 10.38 10.81 -1.98
N GLN A 160 10.29 11.29 -3.22
CA GLN A 160 11.43 11.39 -4.14
C GLN A 160 12.63 12.14 -3.54
N GLU A 161 12.40 13.18 -2.77
CA GLU A 161 13.43 14.00 -2.13
C GLU A 161 14.28 13.21 -1.12
N ASN A 162 13.72 12.12 -0.57
CA ASN A 162 14.36 11.26 0.41
C ASN A 162 15.24 10.17 -0.23
N TRP A 163 15.28 10.06 -1.56
CA TRP A 163 16.14 9.12 -2.26
C TRP A 163 17.54 9.70 -2.43
N GLU A 164 18.54 8.84 -2.24
CA GLU A 164 19.92 9.13 -2.61
C GLU A 164 20.08 8.98 -4.12
N ARG A 165 20.60 10.04 -4.76
CA ARG A 165 20.94 9.99 -6.18
C ARG A 165 22.39 9.55 -6.31
N PRO A 166 22.70 8.56 -7.16
CA PRO A 166 24.08 8.22 -7.40
C PRO A 166 24.79 9.39 -8.11
N PRO A 167 26.12 9.54 -7.93
CA PRO A 167 26.87 10.64 -8.52
C PRO A 167 26.74 10.66 -10.06
N PRO A 168 26.76 11.84 -10.70
CA PRO A 168 26.77 11.94 -12.16
C PRO A 168 27.90 11.09 -12.77
N GLY A 169 27.59 10.20 -13.73
CA GLY A 169 28.58 9.39 -14.43
C GLY A 169 28.88 8.02 -13.82
N SER A 170 28.23 7.62 -12.72
CA SER A 170 28.36 6.27 -12.14
C SER A 170 27.79 5.16 -13.04
N ASP A 171 26.93 5.50 -14.01
CA ASP A 171 26.11 4.52 -14.74
C ASP A 171 26.91 3.45 -15.49
N ARG A 172 28.07 3.76 -16.08
CA ARG A 172 28.79 2.77 -16.93
C ARG A 172 29.86 1.95 -16.23
N ARG A 173 30.60 2.52 -15.27
CA ARG A 173 31.63 1.78 -14.50
C ARG A 173 30.99 1.02 -13.34
N ALA A 174 30.05 1.63 -12.62
CA ALA A 174 29.43 1.00 -11.46
C ALA A 174 28.47 -0.15 -11.85
N GLN A 175 27.82 -0.12 -13.03
CA GLN A 175 27.05 -1.29 -13.52
C GLN A 175 27.93 -2.49 -13.88
N ARG A 176 29.16 -2.24 -14.35
CA ARG A 176 30.09 -3.29 -14.76
C ARG A 176 30.69 -4.02 -13.55
N ASP A 177 30.98 -3.28 -12.49
CA ASP A 177 31.58 -3.82 -11.26
C ASP A 177 30.52 -4.20 -10.20
N HIS A 178 29.32 -3.63 -10.29
CA HIS A 178 28.16 -3.93 -9.44
C HIS A 178 26.84 -3.96 -10.24
N PRO A 179 26.32 -5.14 -10.65
CA PRO A 179 25.10 -5.31 -11.46
C PRO A 179 23.77 -4.98 -10.73
N SER A 180 23.85 -4.09 -9.76
CA SER A 180 22.85 -3.73 -8.74
C SER A 180 22.78 -2.21 -8.55
N VAL A 181 23.65 -1.48 -9.24
CA VAL A 181 23.55 -0.04 -9.42
C VAL A 181 22.57 0.17 -10.57
N TYR A 182 21.37 0.63 -10.21
CA TYR A 182 20.32 0.90 -11.15
C TYR A 182 20.61 2.20 -11.90
N PRO A 183 20.19 2.32 -13.17
CA PRO A 183 20.21 3.60 -13.84
C PRO A 183 19.45 4.63 -13.00
N VAL A 184 19.97 5.85 -12.91
CA VAL A 184 19.30 6.98 -12.21
C VAL A 184 17.84 7.10 -12.61
N LYS A 185 17.54 6.94 -13.90
CA LYS A 185 16.18 6.99 -14.45
C LYS A 185 15.22 5.97 -13.81
N VAL A 186 15.69 4.76 -13.55
CA VAL A 186 14.88 3.71 -12.89
C VAL A 186 14.60 4.10 -11.45
N ILE A 187 15.60 4.63 -10.74
CA ILE A 187 15.43 5.12 -9.37
C ILE A 187 14.42 6.27 -9.31
N ASP A 188 14.55 7.27 -10.19
CA ASP A 188 13.65 8.42 -10.21
C ASP A 188 12.20 8.04 -10.59
N GLU A 189 12.01 7.17 -11.60
CA GLU A 189 10.68 6.68 -11.97
C GLU A 189 10.01 5.92 -10.84
N TRP A 190 10.80 5.10 -10.14
CA TRP A 190 10.31 4.27 -9.05
C TRP A 190 10.03 5.10 -7.80
N ALA A 191 10.91 6.06 -7.47
CA ALA A 191 10.71 7.02 -6.39
C ALA A 191 9.42 7.83 -6.58
N ARG A 192 9.15 8.26 -7.82
CA ARG A 192 7.89 8.91 -8.19
C ARG A 192 6.71 7.98 -7.95
N TRP A 193 6.73 6.75 -8.46
CA TRP A 193 5.65 5.79 -8.22
C TRP A 193 5.41 5.51 -6.74
N ALA A 194 6.48 5.35 -5.96
CA ALA A 194 6.40 5.16 -4.51
C ALA A 194 5.71 6.33 -3.82
N SER A 195 6.03 7.56 -4.21
CA SER A 195 5.43 8.77 -3.65
C SER A 195 3.94 8.95 -3.97
N GLU A 196 3.45 8.27 -5.00
CA GLU A 196 2.04 8.33 -5.44
C GLU A 196 1.17 7.23 -4.78
N GLN A 197 1.76 6.24 -4.09
CA GLN A 197 1.01 5.14 -3.48
C GLN A 197 0.29 5.58 -2.20
N THR A 198 -1.00 5.90 -2.32
CA THR A 198 -1.83 6.31 -1.17
C THR A 198 -2.97 5.35 -0.85
N VAL A 199 -3.31 4.44 -1.77
CA VAL A 199 -4.47 3.54 -1.64
C VAL A 199 -4.03 2.09 -1.61
N PHE A 200 -4.42 1.40 -0.55
CA PHE A 200 -4.14 -0.01 -0.33
C PHE A 200 -5.43 -0.79 -0.10
N GLN A 201 -5.42 -2.08 -0.41
CA GLN A 201 -6.53 -3.00 -0.26
C GLN A 201 -6.07 -4.23 0.51
N ALA A 202 -7.02 -4.85 1.21
CA ALA A 202 -6.82 -6.07 1.97
C ALA A 202 -8.10 -6.91 2.03
N ARG A 203 -7.99 -8.10 2.62
CA ARG A 203 -9.10 -9.06 2.84
C ARG A 203 -9.76 -9.50 1.52
N TYR A 204 -9.18 -10.52 0.89
CA TYR A 204 -9.77 -11.11 -0.30
C TYR A 204 -11.18 -11.63 -0.02
N LEU A 205 -12.13 -11.26 -0.88
CA LEU A 205 -13.51 -11.71 -0.81
C LEU A 205 -13.69 -13.04 -1.56
N PRO A 206 -14.66 -13.87 -1.15
CA PRO A 206 -14.99 -15.10 -1.87
C PRO A 206 -15.49 -14.79 -3.30
N LYS A 207 -15.38 -15.79 -4.20
CA LYS A 207 -15.85 -15.68 -5.60
C LYS A 207 -17.33 -15.28 -5.74
N SER A 208 -18.16 -15.51 -4.71
CA SER A 208 -19.55 -15.04 -4.69
C SER A 208 -19.67 -13.52 -4.80
N ALA A 209 -18.68 -12.75 -4.33
CA ALA A 209 -18.65 -11.28 -4.44
C ALA A 209 -18.51 -10.78 -5.88
N LEU A 210 -18.07 -11.64 -6.82
CA LEU A 210 -17.99 -11.32 -8.25
C LEU A 210 -19.35 -11.20 -8.93
N ARG A 211 -20.40 -11.76 -8.31
CA ARG A 211 -21.77 -11.67 -8.83
C ARG A 211 -22.40 -10.29 -8.62
N THR A 212 -21.76 -9.44 -7.83
CA THR A 212 -22.21 -8.08 -7.54
C THR A 212 -21.29 -7.06 -8.18
N ARG A 213 -21.84 -5.92 -8.59
CA ARG A 213 -21.07 -4.81 -9.17
C ARG A 213 -19.95 -4.39 -8.22
N ALA A 214 -18.78 -4.10 -8.76
CA ALA A 214 -17.70 -3.54 -7.97
C ALA A 214 -17.98 -2.07 -7.63
N MET A 215 -17.56 -1.64 -6.44
CA MET A 215 -17.83 -0.29 -5.95
C MET A 215 -16.93 0.79 -6.57
N ASN A 216 -15.91 0.40 -7.32
CA ASN A 216 -14.92 1.30 -7.90
C ASN A 216 -14.96 1.36 -9.44
N ASP A 217 -15.96 0.73 -10.08
CA ASP A 217 -16.16 0.74 -11.54
C ASP A 217 -16.36 2.16 -12.13
N ASP A 218 -16.90 3.12 -11.35
CA ASP A 218 -17.33 4.41 -11.92
C ASP A 218 -16.30 5.54 -11.80
N ARG A 219 -15.21 5.34 -11.07
CA ARG A 219 -14.17 6.38 -10.87
C ARG A 219 -12.84 6.08 -11.54
N ILE A 220 -12.61 4.84 -11.97
CA ILE A 220 -11.24 4.39 -12.20
C ILE A 220 -10.78 4.58 -13.65
N PHE A 221 -11.71 4.81 -14.57
CA PHE A 221 -11.35 5.30 -15.89
C PHE A 221 -12.31 6.39 -16.35
N GLY A 222 -11.75 7.48 -16.90
CA GLY A 222 -12.47 8.35 -17.83
C GLY A 222 -12.97 7.64 -19.10
N TYR A 223 -12.93 6.31 -19.15
CA TYR A 223 -13.70 5.50 -20.08
C TYR A 223 -15.09 5.31 -19.51
N LYS A 224 -16.05 6.08 -20.03
CA LYS A 224 -17.46 5.69 -20.00
C LYS A 224 -17.53 4.25 -20.52
N THR A 225 -17.76 3.28 -19.65
CA THR A 225 -18.32 2.01 -20.07
C THR A 225 -19.74 2.33 -20.52
N GLY A 226 -19.86 2.63 -21.82
CA GLY A 226 -21.15 2.69 -22.49
C GLY A 226 -21.90 1.42 -22.14
N GLY A 227 -23.10 1.58 -21.61
CA GLY A 227 -23.91 0.47 -21.14
C GLY A 227 -24.10 -0.56 -22.24
N CYS A 228 -23.55 -1.75 -22.04
CA CYS A 228 -24.11 -2.95 -22.64
C CYS A 228 -25.22 -3.42 -21.72
N VAL A 229 -26.40 -2.82 -21.89
CA VAL A 229 -27.65 -3.53 -21.58
C VAL A 229 -27.79 -4.58 -22.66
N VAL A 230 -27.55 -5.85 -22.32
CA VAL A 230 -28.00 -6.95 -23.17
C VAL A 230 -29.51 -7.03 -22.98
N SER A 231 -30.23 -6.50 -23.96
CA SER A 231 -31.66 -6.75 -24.19
C SER A 231 -31.90 -8.20 -24.57
#